data_AF-A0A1Y6DE74-F1
#
_entry.id   AF-A0A1Y6DE74-F1
#
_cell.length_a   1.000
_cell.length_b   1.000
_cell.length_c   1.000
_cell.angle_alpha   90.00
_cell.angle_beta   90.00
_cell.angle_gamma   90.00
#
_symmetry.space_group_name_H-M   'P 1'
#
loop_
_entity.id
_entity.type
_entity.pdbx_description
1 polymer ?
#
loop_
_entity_poly.entity_id
_entity_poly.type
_entity_poly.pdbx_seq_one_letter_code
_entity_poly.pdbx_strand_id
1 'polypeptide(L)'
;MTPQALYELLTDYASRRPGAGSRHRADLDPVPHDRGIGLAMSPQIPTRTLSWPGTLYGRPVAELAAWLAAWEPYQATVGMAATNAALADLAPPPETVAVRPGSVLPANLALFEYFLPRLAGKKVVVVGRYPGLAKLGEYCRLGVLERTPEGNDFPDPACEFLLPEADWVFLTGSSLTNKTFPRLAELSRSAYTVLMGPTVPWLPELADWGVDALAGIEVLDPETLRQTVAEGGGVRIFEGAVGYRLAELGAPHRLEWLKRRISAVFAEKERLNAAMENWYGRSAGRFPEYARLESANRRLSRLDTAYKTLWDAQNAKPATIPGTFEPSP
;
A
#
# COMPACT_ATOMS: atom_id res chain seq x y z
N MET A 1 4.12 -2.10 -16.56
CA MET A 1 2.72 -1.90 -16.13
C MET A 1 2.34 -0.46 -16.39
N THR A 2 1.10 -0.17 -16.77
CA THR A 2 0.63 1.20 -16.99
C THR A 2 0.23 1.84 -15.66
N PRO A 3 0.42 3.17 -15.45
CA PRO A 3 -0.05 3.85 -14.24
C PRO A 3 -1.51 3.57 -13.89
N GLN A 4 -2.38 3.46 -14.90
CA GLN A 4 -3.80 3.14 -14.74
C GLN A 4 -4.05 1.79 -14.05
N ALA A 5 -3.23 0.77 -14.35
CA ALA A 5 -3.39 -0.57 -13.77
C ALA A 5 -3.21 -0.58 -12.24
N LEU A 6 -2.43 0.34 -11.67
CA LEU A 6 -2.30 0.51 -10.22
C LEU A 6 -3.64 0.91 -9.59
N TYR A 7 -4.32 1.89 -10.17
CA TYR A 7 -5.56 2.44 -9.63
C TYR A 7 -6.73 1.47 -9.82
N GLU A 8 -6.73 0.69 -10.90
CA GLU A 8 -7.67 -0.42 -11.09
C GLU A 8 -7.44 -1.53 -10.06
N LEU A 9 -6.18 -1.86 -9.75
CA LEU A 9 -5.84 -2.81 -8.69
C LEU A 9 -6.41 -2.32 -7.35
N LEU A 10 -6.11 -1.08 -6.96
CA LEU A 10 -6.53 -0.51 -5.68
C LEU A 10 -8.07 -0.46 -5.53
N THR A 11 -8.78 -0.07 -6.59
CA THR A 11 -10.26 0.01 -6.55
C THR A 11 -10.97 -1.35 -6.61
N ASP A 12 -10.39 -2.37 -7.27
CA ASP A 12 -10.93 -3.75 -7.28
C ASP A 12 -10.92 -4.37 -5.87
N TYR A 13 -9.97 -3.98 -5.03
CA TYR A 13 -9.91 -4.41 -3.63
C TYR A 13 -11.00 -3.77 -2.77
N ALA A 14 -11.31 -2.48 -2.98
CA ALA A 14 -12.35 -1.77 -2.25
C ALA A 14 -13.78 -2.16 -2.66
N SER A 15 -13.94 -2.72 -3.86
CA SER A 15 -15.23 -3.17 -4.40
C SER A 15 -15.75 -4.47 -3.76
N ARG A 16 -14.99 -5.06 -2.84
CA ARG A 16 -15.27 -6.38 -2.25
C ARG A 16 -16.15 -6.31 -1.00
N ARG A 17 -17.46 -6.09 -1.12
CA ARG A 17 -18.46 -6.61 -0.16
C ARG A 17 -19.86 -6.76 -0.77
N PRO A 18 -20.40 -7.98 -0.81
CA PRO A 18 -21.84 -8.21 -0.72
C PRO A 18 -22.15 -9.20 0.41
N GLY A 19 -22.90 -8.71 1.39
CA GLY A 19 -23.59 -9.50 2.39
C GLY A 19 -24.75 -8.65 2.91
N ALA A 20 -25.98 -9.03 2.56
CA ALA A 20 -27.18 -8.47 3.14
C ALA A 20 -27.11 -8.65 4.67
N GLY A 21 -26.75 -7.59 5.39
CA GLY A 21 -26.65 -7.61 6.85
C GLY A 21 -25.53 -6.75 7.44
N SER A 22 -24.34 -6.66 6.81
CA SER A 22 -23.27 -5.77 7.31
C SER A 22 -23.34 -4.42 6.60
N ARG A 23 -24.20 -3.53 7.10
CA ARG A 23 -24.15 -2.10 6.79
C ARG A 23 -22.87 -1.53 7.41
N HIS A 24 -21.71 -1.68 6.79
CA HIS A 24 -20.65 -0.69 7.00
C HIS A 24 -20.94 0.42 6.01
N ARG A 25 -21.79 1.33 6.50
CA ARG A 25 -21.81 2.71 6.07
C ARG A 25 -20.39 3.24 6.29
N ALA A 26 -19.96 4.28 5.56
CA ALA A 26 -18.75 5.00 5.93
C ALA A 26 -18.98 5.59 7.34
N ASP A 27 -18.72 4.80 8.38
CA ASP A 27 -18.91 5.17 9.77
C ASP A 27 -17.71 6.04 10.14
N LEU A 28 -17.98 7.34 10.29
CA LEU A 28 -17.03 8.31 10.81
C LEU A 28 -17.15 8.45 12.34
N ASP A 29 -17.84 7.55 13.05
CA ASP A 29 -17.91 7.52 14.53
C ASP A 29 -18.44 6.17 15.09
N PRO A 30 -18.42 5.90 16.43
CA PRO A 30 -17.86 4.68 16.99
C PRO A 30 -18.85 3.51 17.03
N VAL A 31 -18.48 2.42 16.35
CA VAL A 31 -19.06 1.09 16.53
C VAL A 31 -17.93 0.14 16.94
N PRO A 32 -18.12 -0.77 17.91
CA PRO A 32 -17.06 -1.53 18.58
C PRO A 32 -16.62 -2.76 17.78
N HIS A 33 -16.29 -2.57 16.50
CA HIS A 33 -15.59 -3.59 15.72
C HIS A 33 -14.33 -2.98 15.10
N ASP A 34 -13.19 -3.46 15.60
CA ASP A 34 -11.81 -3.08 15.29
C ASP A 34 -11.36 -3.46 13.86
N ARG A 35 -12.29 -3.48 12.90
CA ARG A 35 -12.09 -3.90 11.51
C ARG A 35 -12.72 -2.84 10.60
N GLY A 36 -11.89 -2.24 9.73
CA GLY A 36 -12.37 -1.28 8.73
C GLY A 36 -11.92 0.18 8.90
N ILE A 37 -10.92 0.49 9.73
CA ILE A 37 -10.31 1.83 9.74
C ILE A 37 -9.23 1.91 8.66
N GLY A 38 -9.35 2.89 7.76
CA GLY A 38 -8.35 3.21 6.75
C GLY A 38 -7.90 4.66 6.87
N LEU A 39 -6.59 4.87 6.78
CA LEU A 39 -6.00 6.21 6.84
C LEU A 39 -5.44 6.60 5.48
N ALA A 40 -5.48 7.90 5.19
CA ALA A 40 -4.77 8.51 4.09
C ALA A 40 -4.37 9.93 4.49
N MET A 41 -3.17 10.36 4.11
CA MET A 41 -2.68 11.69 4.42
C MET A 41 -3.48 12.74 3.65
N SER A 42 -3.92 13.78 4.35
CA SER A 42 -4.58 14.94 3.74
C SER A 42 -3.64 15.69 2.80
N PRO A 43 -4.15 16.27 1.70
CA PRO A 43 -3.35 17.15 0.84
C PRO A 43 -2.84 18.37 1.62
N GLN A 44 -1.64 18.85 1.27
CA GLN A 44 -1.07 20.07 1.84
C GLN A 44 -1.61 21.36 1.22
N ILE A 45 -2.47 21.25 0.20
CA ILE A 45 -3.11 22.39 -0.45
C ILE A 45 -4.29 22.80 0.42
N PRO A 46 -4.33 24.01 1.01
CA PRO A 46 -5.45 24.42 1.84
C PRO A 46 -6.72 24.62 0.98
N THR A 47 -7.89 24.27 1.53
CA THR A 47 -9.19 24.60 0.95
C THR A 47 -10.12 25.20 2.00
N ARG A 48 -10.95 26.16 1.59
CA ARG A 48 -11.97 26.76 2.46
C ARG A 48 -13.24 25.92 2.51
N THR A 49 -13.61 25.28 1.40
CA THR A 49 -14.87 24.54 1.26
C THR A 49 -14.69 23.31 0.39
N LEU A 50 -15.27 22.20 0.83
CA LEU A 50 -15.47 20.98 0.04
C LEU A 50 -16.98 20.84 -0.21
N SER A 51 -17.37 20.26 -1.35
CA SER A 51 -18.78 20.19 -1.77
C SER A 51 -19.55 19.00 -1.18
N TRP A 52 -18.85 18.05 -0.57
CA TRP A 52 -19.36 16.75 -0.12
C TRP A 52 -19.31 16.46 1.40
N PRO A 53 -18.73 17.28 2.31
CA PRO A 53 -18.86 17.06 3.75
C PRO A 53 -20.33 16.88 4.17
N GLY A 54 -20.59 15.97 5.11
CA GLY A 54 -21.94 15.60 5.54
C GLY A 54 -22.69 14.64 4.61
N THR A 55 -22.16 14.34 3.41
CA THR A 55 -22.81 13.45 2.42
C THR A 55 -22.17 12.07 2.30
N LEU A 56 -21.00 11.86 2.90
CA LEU A 56 -20.23 10.62 2.73
C LEU A 56 -20.77 9.46 3.58
N TYR A 57 -21.30 9.77 4.77
CA TYR A 57 -21.84 8.77 5.68
C TYR A 57 -22.94 7.97 4.99
N GLY A 58 -22.88 6.65 5.09
CA GLY A 58 -23.87 5.77 4.46
C GLY A 58 -23.58 5.37 3.01
N ARG A 59 -22.63 6.02 2.33
CA ARG A 59 -22.28 5.64 0.96
C ARG A 59 -21.50 4.32 0.92
N PRO A 60 -21.65 3.52 -0.15
CA PRO A 60 -20.85 2.33 -0.35
C PRO A 60 -19.36 2.64 -0.41
N VAL A 61 -18.54 1.86 0.30
CA VAL A 61 -17.07 1.98 0.28
C VAL A 61 -16.51 1.91 -1.15
N ALA A 62 -17.07 1.06 -2.00
CA ALA A 62 -16.68 0.95 -3.41
C ALA A 62 -16.86 2.27 -4.19
N GLU A 63 -17.93 3.02 -3.90
CA GLU A 63 -18.21 4.31 -4.53
C GLU A 63 -17.19 5.37 -4.10
N LEU A 64 -16.86 5.41 -2.81
CA LEU A 64 -15.84 6.31 -2.28
C LEU A 64 -14.45 5.92 -2.78
N ALA A 65 -14.12 4.64 -2.83
CA ALA A 65 -12.82 4.16 -3.31
C ALA A 65 -12.56 4.50 -4.77
N ALA A 66 -13.61 4.53 -5.61
CA ALA A 66 -13.50 4.98 -7.01
C ALA A 66 -12.97 6.42 -7.12
N TRP A 67 -13.15 7.26 -6.09
CA TRP A 67 -12.59 8.61 -6.04
C TRP A 67 -11.05 8.64 -5.98
N LEU A 68 -10.40 7.51 -5.68
CA LEU A 68 -8.95 7.43 -5.72
C LEU A 68 -8.38 7.81 -7.10
N ALA A 69 -9.12 7.52 -8.18
CA ALA A 69 -8.74 7.88 -9.55
C ALA A 69 -9.01 9.37 -9.88
N ALA A 70 -9.71 10.12 -9.02
CA ALA A 70 -10.00 11.53 -9.25
C ALA A 70 -8.73 12.39 -9.17
N TRP A 71 -8.70 13.46 -9.97
CA TRP A 71 -7.62 14.46 -9.93
C TRP A 71 -7.78 15.48 -8.81
N GLU A 72 -8.97 15.59 -8.22
CA GLU A 72 -9.21 16.44 -7.05
C GLU A 72 -8.53 15.80 -5.82
N PRO A 73 -7.55 16.47 -5.18
CA PRO A 73 -6.72 15.85 -4.14
C PRO A 73 -7.50 15.33 -2.93
N TYR A 74 -8.54 16.02 -2.48
CA TYR A 74 -9.28 15.60 -1.30
C TYR A 74 -10.17 14.38 -1.57
N GLN A 75 -10.81 14.32 -2.75
CA GLN A 75 -11.52 13.13 -3.24
C GLN A 75 -10.58 11.92 -3.31
N ALA A 76 -9.38 12.12 -3.85
CA ALA A 76 -8.37 11.05 -3.93
C ALA A 76 -7.96 10.54 -2.54
N THR A 77 -7.75 11.43 -1.57
CA THR A 77 -7.45 11.07 -0.18
C THR A 77 -8.60 10.28 0.45
N VAL A 78 -9.86 10.71 0.29
CA VAL A 78 -11.03 9.96 0.77
C VAL A 78 -11.11 8.58 0.13
N GLY A 79 -10.90 8.49 -1.19
CA GLY A 79 -10.90 7.21 -1.89
C GLY A 79 -9.80 6.27 -1.42
N MET A 80 -8.62 6.80 -1.08
CA MET A 80 -7.53 6.01 -0.50
C MET A 80 -7.85 5.52 0.91
N ALA A 81 -8.41 6.38 1.76
CA ALA A 81 -8.83 5.99 3.11
C ALA A 81 -9.91 4.90 3.05
N ALA A 82 -10.91 5.04 2.18
CA ALA A 82 -11.93 4.03 1.92
C ALA A 82 -11.33 2.72 1.40
N THR A 83 -10.32 2.80 0.53
CA THR A 83 -9.59 1.62 0.04
C THR A 83 -8.85 0.91 1.18
N ASN A 84 -8.09 1.65 2.00
CA ASN A 84 -7.39 1.08 3.15
C ASN A 84 -8.34 0.48 4.19
N ALA A 85 -9.50 1.09 4.40
CA ALA A 85 -10.56 0.55 5.25
C ALA A 85 -11.05 -0.81 4.74
N ALA A 86 -11.33 -0.92 3.44
CA ALA A 86 -11.72 -2.20 2.85
C ALA A 86 -10.61 -3.26 2.91
N LEU A 87 -9.35 -2.85 2.79
CA LEU A 87 -8.19 -3.73 2.87
C LEU A 87 -7.96 -4.27 4.29
N ALA A 88 -8.23 -3.47 5.33
CA ALA A 88 -8.09 -3.88 6.73
C ALA A 88 -8.95 -5.12 7.07
N ASP A 89 -10.03 -5.33 6.32
CA ASP A 89 -10.93 -6.47 6.49
C ASP A 89 -10.50 -7.73 5.71
N LEU A 90 -9.49 -7.64 4.85
CA LEU A 90 -9.09 -8.75 4.00
C LEU A 90 -8.23 -9.75 4.76
N ALA A 91 -8.78 -10.96 4.93
CA ALA A 91 -8.01 -12.11 5.34
C ALA A 91 -7.44 -12.87 4.12
N PRO A 92 -6.21 -13.41 4.22
CA PRO A 92 -5.21 -13.05 5.21
C PRO A 92 -4.41 -11.79 4.84
N PRO A 93 -3.97 -10.98 5.83
CA PRO A 93 -2.99 -9.93 5.58
C PRO A 93 -1.62 -10.55 5.22
N PRO A 94 -0.72 -9.75 4.60
CA PRO A 94 0.69 -10.12 4.53
C PRO A 94 1.25 -10.37 5.92
N GLU A 95 2.26 -11.23 6.02
CA GLU A 95 2.99 -11.39 7.27
C GLU A 95 3.72 -10.07 7.60
N THR A 96 3.55 -9.60 8.82
CA THR A 96 4.12 -8.32 9.26
C THR A 96 4.86 -8.47 10.58
N VAL A 97 5.96 -7.75 10.73
CA VAL A 97 6.66 -7.59 12.01
C VAL A 97 6.32 -6.24 12.64
N ALA A 98 6.22 -6.21 13.97
CA ALA A 98 6.09 -4.95 14.72
C ALA A 98 7.41 -4.18 14.66
N VAL A 99 7.34 -2.92 14.25
CA VAL A 99 8.47 -2.00 14.33
C VAL A 99 8.33 -1.18 15.60
N ARG A 100 9.25 -1.39 16.54
CA ARG A 100 9.27 -0.64 17.80
C ARG A 100 10.17 0.57 17.65
N PRO A 101 9.78 1.74 18.19
CA PRO A 101 10.69 2.87 18.34
C PRO A 101 11.95 2.44 19.08
N GLY A 102 13.12 2.84 18.57
CA GLY A 102 14.36 2.69 19.30
C GLY A 102 14.65 3.93 20.14
N SER A 103 15.93 4.15 20.44
CA SER A 103 16.40 5.24 21.29
C SER A 103 17.18 6.31 20.54
N VAL A 104 17.48 6.09 19.25
CA VAL A 104 18.34 6.95 18.45
C VAL A 104 17.53 8.04 17.76
N LEU A 105 16.39 7.67 17.17
CA LEU A 105 15.53 8.58 16.43
C LEU A 105 14.17 8.80 17.14
N PRO A 106 13.49 9.93 16.88
CA PRO A 106 12.12 10.14 17.32
C PRO A 106 11.17 9.00 16.90
N ALA A 107 10.11 8.75 17.68
CA ALA A 107 9.20 7.63 17.45
C ALA A 107 8.54 7.62 16.06
N ASN A 108 8.26 8.79 15.48
CA ASN A 108 7.72 8.90 14.11
C ASN A 108 8.72 8.43 13.03
N LEU A 109 10.01 8.27 13.37
CA LEU A 109 11.08 7.75 12.53
C LEU A 109 11.51 6.31 12.88
N ALA A 110 10.73 5.61 13.72
CA ALA A 110 11.05 4.23 14.15
C ALA A 110 11.37 3.28 12.98
N LEU A 111 10.73 3.47 11.83
CA LEU A 111 11.01 2.70 10.63
C LEU A 111 12.42 2.94 10.07
N PHE A 112 12.88 4.19 10.03
CA PHE A 112 14.24 4.50 9.58
C PHE A 112 15.26 3.92 10.56
N GLU A 113 14.98 3.98 11.85
CA GLU A 113 15.84 3.38 12.88
C GLU A 113 15.92 1.86 12.76
N TYR A 114 14.80 1.19 12.46
CA TYR A 114 14.77 -0.25 12.19
C TYR A 114 15.74 -0.65 11.05
N PHE A 115 15.80 0.16 9.99
CA PHE A 115 16.69 -0.10 8.86
C PHE A 115 18.11 0.46 9.04
N LEU A 116 18.39 1.24 10.07
CA LEU A 116 19.65 1.97 10.25
C LEU A 116 20.91 1.13 10.01
N PRO A 117 21.02 -0.14 10.50
CA PRO A 117 22.18 -0.99 10.23
C PRO A 117 22.44 -1.26 8.73
N ARG A 118 21.40 -1.23 7.90
CA ARG A 118 21.46 -1.43 6.44
C ARG A 118 21.68 -0.13 5.66
N LEU A 119 21.46 1.04 6.29
CA LEU A 119 21.59 2.36 5.67
C LEU A 119 23.00 2.96 5.79
N ALA A 120 23.83 2.43 6.69
CA ALA A 120 25.15 2.98 6.98
C ALA A 120 26.02 3.13 5.72
N GLY A 121 26.44 4.38 5.43
CA GLY A 121 27.28 4.70 4.26
C GLY A 121 26.60 4.62 2.89
N LYS A 122 25.30 4.31 2.83
CA LYS A 122 24.52 4.21 1.60
C LYS A 122 23.98 5.56 1.14
N LYS A 123 23.67 5.69 -0.15
CA LYS A 123 22.89 6.80 -0.72
C LYS A 123 21.41 6.52 -0.51
N VAL A 124 20.81 7.27 0.40
CA VAL A 124 19.41 7.12 0.83
C VAL A 124 18.63 8.31 0.32
N VAL A 125 17.56 8.06 -0.44
CA VAL A 125 16.63 9.11 -0.88
C VAL A 125 15.29 8.91 -0.21
N VAL A 126 14.76 9.96 0.42
CA VAL A 126 13.44 9.94 1.07
C VAL A 126 12.52 10.86 0.30
N VAL A 127 11.39 10.34 -0.18
CA VAL A 127 10.33 11.13 -0.81
C VAL A 127 9.25 11.42 0.24
N GLY A 128 9.14 12.71 0.59
CA GLY A 128 8.31 13.21 1.68
C GLY A 128 9.14 13.48 2.94
N ARG A 129 9.01 14.68 3.51
CA ARG A 129 9.71 15.10 4.72
C ARG A 129 8.99 14.63 5.97
N TYR A 130 9.76 14.02 6.89
CA TYR A 130 9.28 13.63 8.22
C TYR A 130 9.91 14.52 9.30
N PRO A 131 9.19 14.90 10.37
CA PRO A 131 9.77 15.66 11.46
C PRO A 131 11.01 14.97 12.05
N GLY A 132 12.11 15.70 12.17
CA GLY A 132 13.38 15.20 12.71
C GLY A 132 14.25 14.40 11.73
N LEU A 133 13.85 14.25 10.45
CA LEU A 133 14.53 13.41 9.45
C LEU A 133 16.00 13.78 9.22
N ALA A 134 16.39 15.04 9.45
CA ALA A 134 17.78 15.50 9.29
C ALA A 134 18.79 14.66 10.10
N LYS A 135 18.38 14.10 11.26
CA LYS A 135 19.23 13.22 12.08
C LYS A 135 19.67 11.94 11.34
N LEU A 136 18.88 11.47 10.37
CA LEU A 136 19.23 10.29 9.57
C LEU A 136 20.49 10.53 8.72
N GLY A 137 20.77 11.79 8.37
CA GLY A 137 21.97 12.19 7.62
C GLY A 137 23.29 11.98 8.38
N GLU A 138 23.25 11.76 9.70
CA GLU A 138 24.43 11.39 10.49
C GLU A 138 24.93 9.96 10.18
N TYR A 139 24.08 9.13 9.58
CA TYR A 139 24.34 7.70 9.35
C TYR A 139 24.48 7.34 7.86
N CYS A 140 23.94 8.16 6.96
CA CYS A 140 23.88 7.87 5.53
C CYS A 140 24.00 9.14 4.68
N ARG A 141 24.21 8.97 3.37
CA ARG A 141 24.19 10.08 2.41
C ARG A 141 22.73 10.36 2.03
N LEU A 142 22.09 11.23 2.81
CA LEU A 142 20.67 11.53 2.72
C LEU A 142 20.35 12.60 1.66
N GLY A 143 19.42 12.28 0.75
CA GLY A 143 18.69 13.23 -0.08
C GLY A 143 17.21 13.20 0.27
N VAL A 144 16.57 14.35 0.43
CA VAL A 144 15.13 14.46 0.71
C VAL A 144 14.45 15.16 -0.45
N LEU A 145 13.41 14.55 -1.00
CA LEU A 145 12.56 15.13 -2.05
C LEU A 145 11.24 15.56 -1.43
N GLU A 146 10.90 16.84 -1.53
CA GLU A 146 9.66 17.40 -1.00
C GLU A 146 9.09 18.46 -1.94
N ARG A 147 7.75 18.56 -2.01
CA ARG A 147 7.04 19.50 -2.88
C ARG A 147 7.19 20.94 -2.38
N THR A 148 7.27 21.09 -1.06
CA THR A 148 7.61 22.35 -0.39
C THR A 148 8.95 22.14 0.34
N PRO A 149 10.08 22.15 -0.39
CA PRO A 149 11.37 21.81 0.20
C PRO A 149 11.82 22.83 1.26
N GLU A 150 12.49 22.35 2.30
CA GLU A 150 13.04 23.17 3.37
C GLU A 150 14.53 22.88 3.56
N GLY A 151 15.32 23.91 3.88
CA GLY A 151 16.76 23.73 4.16
C GLY A 151 17.52 23.13 2.98
N ASN A 152 18.02 21.90 3.14
CA ASN A 152 18.79 21.17 2.12
C ASN A 152 17.95 20.16 1.33
N ASP A 153 16.63 20.20 1.45
CA ASP A 153 15.74 19.35 0.68
C ASP A 153 15.74 19.76 -0.80
N PHE A 154 15.43 18.81 -1.67
CA PHE A 154 15.32 18.99 -3.11
C PHE A 154 13.84 19.10 -3.53
N PRO A 155 13.53 19.90 -4.57
CA PRO A 155 12.19 19.95 -5.14
C PRO A 155 11.84 18.64 -5.86
N ASP A 156 10.55 18.38 -6.08
CA ASP A 156 10.07 17.14 -6.67
C ASP A 156 10.66 16.75 -8.05
N PRO A 157 11.01 17.67 -8.98
CA PRO A 157 11.60 17.27 -10.27
C PRO A 157 13.02 16.70 -10.13
N ALA A 158 13.70 16.92 -8.99
CA ALA A 158 15.01 16.34 -8.74
C ALA A 158 14.96 14.80 -8.60
N CYS A 159 13.76 14.20 -8.50
CA CYS A 159 13.58 12.76 -8.46
C CYS A 159 14.20 12.03 -9.66
N GLU A 160 14.17 12.64 -10.85
CA GLU A 160 14.75 12.10 -12.09
C GLU A 160 16.28 11.94 -12.01
N PHE A 161 16.94 12.69 -11.11
CA PHE A 161 18.40 12.67 -10.94
C PHE A 161 18.82 11.88 -9.70
N LEU A 162 18.03 11.95 -8.62
CA LEU A 162 18.40 11.34 -7.34
C LEU A 162 18.02 9.87 -7.23
N LEU A 163 16.82 9.48 -7.68
CA LEU A 163 16.30 8.14 -7.48
C LEU A 163 17.06 7.06 -8.27
N PRO A 164 17.47 7.28 -9.54
CA PRO A 164 18.21 6.26 -10.29
C PRO A 164 19.59 5.90 -9.69
N GLU A 165 20.15 6.79 -8.88
CA GLU A 165 21.45 6.60 -8.22
C GLU A 165 21.34 6.15 -6.75
N ALA A 166 20.13 5.99 -6.22
CA ALA A 166 19.93 5.65 -4.83
C ALA A 166 20.22 4.16 -4.56
N ASP A 167 20.84 3.87 -3.42
CA ASP A 167 20.89 2.50 -2.90
C ASP A 167 19.57 2.12 -2.22
N TRP A 168 18.94 3.12 -1.57
CA TRP A 168 17.71 2.98 -0.80
C TRP A 168 16.76 4.12 -1.11
N VAL A 169 15.48 3.79 -1.28
CA VAL A 169 14.42 4.77 -1.43
C VAL A 169 13.31 4.53 -0.41
N PHE A 170 12.98 5.56 0.35
CA PHE A 170 11.79 5.59 1.20
C PHE A 170 10.72 6.44 0.52
N LEU A 171 9.67 5.81 0.01
CA LEU A 171 8.56 6.48 -0.66
C LEU A 171 7.41 6.68 0.31
N THR A 172 6.91 7.91 0.44
CA THR A 172 5.65 8.17 1.15
C THR A 172 4.46 7.52 0.45
N GLY A 173 3.55 6.92 1.23
CA GLY A 173 2.28 6.38 0.73
C GLY A 173 1.36 7.44 0.13
N SER A 174 1.53 8.73 0.47
CA SER A 174 0.76 9.82 -0.15
C SER A 174 1.08 10.03 -1.63
N SER A 175 2.17 9.44 -2.14
CA SER A 175 2.46 9.37 -3.58
C SER A 175 1.37 8.65 -4.38
N LEU A 176 0.59 7.77 -3.74
CA LEU A 176 -0.56 7.10 -4.35
C LEU A 176 -1.72 8.07 -4.59
N THR A 177 -2.02 8.96 -3.64
CA THR A 177 -3.15 9.90 -3.72
C THR A 177 -2.88 11.04 -4.69
N ASN A 178 -1.62 11.49 -4.78
CA ASN A 178 -1.21 12.58 -5.67
C ASN A 178 -0.69 12.13 -7.06
N LYS A 179 -0.76 10.82 -7.36
CA LYS A 179 -0.45 10.22 -8.68
C LYS A 179 1.03 10.22 -9.08
N THR A 180 1.93 10.46 -8.14
CA THR A 180 3.38 10.42 -8.41
C THR A 180 3.99 9.02 -8.26
N PHE A 181 3.35 8.11 -7.50
CA PHE A 181 3.89 6.78 -7.21
C PHE A 181 4.37 6.00 -8.45
N PRO A 182 3.60 5.88 -9.55
CA PRO A 182 4.03 5.09 -10.71
C PRO A 182 5.42 5.48 -11.25
N ARG A 183 5.69 6.79 -11.36
CA ARG A 183 6.97 7.30 -11.86
C ARG A 183 8.07 7.18 -10.82
N LEU A 184 7.78 7.51 -9.56
CA LEU A 184 8.75 7.39 -8.47
C LEU A 184 9.21 5.94 -8.28
N ALA A 185 8.29 4.99 -8.36
CA ALA A 185 8.59 3.56 -8.26
C ALA A 185 9.40 3.06 -9.48
N GLU A 186 9.10 3.55 -10.68
CA GLU A 186 9.89 3.27 -11.88
C GLU A 186 11.34 3.75 -11.75
N LEU A 187 11.54 4.98 -11.28
CA LEU A 187 12.86 5.57 -11.08
C LEU A 187 13.66 4.89 -9.96
N SER A 188 12.97 4.25 -9.02
CA SER A 188 13.59 3.61 -7.85
C SER A 188 13.92 2.12 -8.07
N ARG A 189 13.73 1.58 -9.28
CA ARG A 189 13.87 0.13 -9.58
C ARG A 189 15.24 -0.48 -9.25
N SER A 190 16.29 0.34 -9.18
CA SER A 190 17.65 -0.10 -8.85
C SER A 190 17.97 -0.03 -7.36
N ALA A 191 17.10 0.59 -6.57
CA ALA A 191 17.25 0.77 -5.13
C ALA A 191 16.41 -0.25 -4.36
N TYR A 192 16.79 -0.53 -3.12
CA TYR A 192 15.87 -1.17 -2.20
C TYR A 192 14.79 -0.16 -1.77
N THR A 193 13.54 -0.42 -2.14
CA THR A 193 12.44 0.56 -2.04
C THR A 193 11.44 0.19 -0.95
N VAL A 194 11.25 1.09 0.02
CA VAL A 194 10.25 0.96 1.08
C VAL A 194 9.11 1.95 0.83
N LEU A 195 7.89 1.45 0.60
CA LEU A 195 6.70 2.29 0.58
C LEU A 195 6.14 2.40 2.00
N MET A 196 6.08 3.61 2.55
CA MET A 196 5.85 3.82 3.98
C MET A 196 4.80 4.88 4.33
N GLY A 197 4.20 4.71 5.50
CA GLY A 197 3.30 5.67 6.15
C GLY A 197 1.85 5.18 6.27
N PRO A 198 0.98 5.91 6.99
CA PRO A 198 -0.42 5.51 7.24
C PRO A 198 -1.28 5.34 5.97
N THR A 199 -0.84 5.91 4.84
CA THR A 199 -1.56 5.85 3.56
C THR A 199 -1.30 4.53 2.81
N VAL A 200 -0.31 3.74 3.23
CA VAL A 200 0.11 2.53 2.51
C VAL A 200 -0.96 1.44 2.55
N PRO A 201 -1.41 0.94 1.39
CA PRO A 201 -2.28 -0.23 1.32
C PRO A 201 -1.46 -1.50 1.54
N TRP A 202 -1.97 -2.41 2.37
CA TRP A 202 -1.35 -3.72 2.64
C TRP A 202 -1.52 -4.70 1.48
N LEU A 203 -0.89 -4.39 0.33
CA LEU A 203 -1.00 -5.12 -0.94
C LEU A 203 0.38 -5.56 -1.46
N PRO A 204 0.73 -6.85 -1.32
CA PRO A 204 1.99 -7.40 -1.84
C PRO A 204 2.17 -7.32 -3.37
N GLU A 205 1.10 -7.10 -4.14
CA GLU A 205 1.19 -6.79 -5.57
C GLU A 205 1.99 -5.51 -5.86
N LEU A 206 2.16 -4.62 -4.87
CA LEU A 206 3.03 -3.45 -5.01
C LEU A 206 4.49 -3.80 -5.29
N ALA A 207 4.95 -5.00 -4.98
CA ALA A 207 6.29 -5.42 -5.39
C ALA A 207 6.45 -5.58 -6.91
N ASP A 208 5.36 -5.71 -7.70
CA ASP A 208 5.45 -5.70 -9.17
C ASP A 208 5.90 -4.31 -9.66
N TRP A 209 5.63 -3.28 -8.84
CA TRP A 209 6.02 -1.90 -9.07
C TRP A 209 7.44 -1.59 -8.59
N GLY A 210 8.18 -2.57 -8.07
CA GLY A 210 9.54 -2.38 -7.56
C GLY A 210 9.59 -1.95 -6.09
N VAL A 211 8.52 -2.21 -5.31
CA VAL A 211 8.54 -2.01 -3.86
C VAL A 211 9.08 -3.27 -3.18
N ASP A 212 10.15 -3.17 -2.41
CA ASP A 212 10.72 -4.32 -1.68
C ASP A 212 10.08 -4.53 -0.31
N ALA A 213 9.56 -3.47 0.32
CA ALA A 213 8.87 -3.58 1.59
C ALA A 213 7.74 -2.56 1.76
N LEU A 214 6.69 -2.98 2.48
CA LEU A 214 5.59 -2.13 2.91
C LEU A 214 5.73 -1.80 4.39
N ALA A 215 5.71 -0.53 4.72
CA ALA A 215 5.72 -0.05 6.09
C ALA A 215 4.49 0.79 6.40
N GLY A 216 3.37 0.10 6.65
CA GLY A 216 2.11 0.72 7.04
C GLY A 216 1.98 0.84 8.57
N ILE A 217 0.73 1.02 9.00
CA ILE A 217 0.39 1.10 10.42
C ILE A 217 -0.59 -0.01 10.82
N GLU A 218 -0.55 -0.35 12.10
CA GLU A 218 -1.58 -1.06 12.82
C GLU A 218 -2.27 -0.08 13.77
N VAL A 219 -3.60 -0.16 13.86
CA VAL A 219 -4.38 0.61 14.83
C VAL A 219 -4.31 -0.10 16.17
N LEU A 220 -3.79 0.58 17.19
CA LEU A 220 -3.64 0.06 18.55
C LEU A 220 -4.79 0.53 19.45
N ASP A 221 -5.21 1.78 19.26
CA ASP A 221 -6.34 2.39 19.96
C ASP A 221 -7.21 3.15 18.95
N PRO A 222 -8.31 2.52 18.48
CA PRO A 222 -9.23 3.14 17.54
C PRO A 222 -9.88 4.44 18.03
N GLU A 223 -10.11 4.56 19.34
CA GLU A 223 -10.84 5.71 19.89
C GLU A 223 -9.92 6.93 19.96
N THR A 224 -8.73 6.75 20.54
CA THR A 224 -7.69 7.79 20.54
C THR A 224 -7.31 8.19 19.11
N LEU A 225 -7.29 7.23 18.17
CA LEU A 225 -7.03 7.51 16.76
C LEU A 225 -8.11 8.43 16.16
N ARG A 226 -9.40 8.10 16.33
CA ARG A 226 -10.50 8.92 15.80
C ARG A 226 -10.44 10.34 16.35
N GLN A 227 -10.27 10.47 17.66
CA GLN A 227 -10.15 11.77 18.32
C GLN A 227 -8.96 12.57 17.73
N THR A 228 -7.78 11.97 17.68
CA THR A 228 -6.56 12.63 17.18
C THR A 228 -6.72 13.10 15.73
N VAL A 229 -7.35 12.28 14.87
CA VAL A 229 -7.62 12.64 13.48
C VAL A 229 -8.66 13.75 13.38
N ALA A 230 -9.74 13.69 14.16
CA ALA A 230 -10.80 14.70 14.19
C ALA A 230 -10.28 16.07 14.65
N GLU A 231 -9.30 16.09 15.56
CA GLU A 231 -8.62 17.29 16.05
C GLU A 231 -7.49 17.78 15.12
N GLY A 232 -7.19 17.08 14.02
CA GLY A 232 -6.12 17.46 13.09
C GLY A 232 -4.70 17.19 13.61
N GLY A 233 -4.53 16.20 14.48
CA GLY A 233 -3.27 15.91 15.19
C GLY A 233 -2.10 15.45 14.32
N GLY A 234 -2.33 15.10 13.04
CA GLY A 234 -1.27 14.78 12.09
C GLY A 234 -0.37 13.62 12.57
N VAL A 235 0.91 13.88 12.77
CA VAL A 235 1.89 12.86 13.25
C VAL A 235 1.62 12.39 14.69
N ARG A 236 0.77 13.08 15.46
CA ARG A 236 0.42 12.69 16.84
C ARG A 236 -0.30 11.34 16.92
N ILE A 237 -0.80 10.79 15.81
CA ILE A 237 -1.33 9.43 15.79
C ILE A 237 -0.31 8.38 16.28
N PHE A 238 0.99 8.67 16.13
CA PHE A 238 2.07 7.79 16.60
C PHE A 238 2.34 7.90 18.12
N GLU A 239 1.63 8.78 18.83
CA GLU A 239 1.70 8.93 20.30
C GLU A 239 0.76 7.95 21.02
N GLY A 240 0.68 6.70 20.52
CA GLY A 240 -0.05 5.60 21.15
C GLY A 240 -1.25 5.07 20.37
N ALA A 241 -1.81 5.83 19.43
CA ALA A 241 -2.99 5.40 18.67
C ALA A 241 -2.66 4.36 17.58
N VAL A 242 -1.47 4.46 16.99
CA VAL A 242 -0.99 3.54 15.95
C VAL A 242 0.46 3.10 16.19
N GLY A 243 0.80 1.92 15.65
CA GLY A 243 2.18 1.40 15.61
C GLY A 243 2.60 1.07 14.19
N TYR A 244 3.90 1.20 13.88
CA TYR A 244 4.41 0.77 12.58
C TYR A 244 4.46 -0.76 12.49
N ARG A 245 4.04 -1.27 11.33
CA ARG A 245 4.24 -2.67 10.93
C ARG A 245 5.07 -2.68 9.65
N LEU A 246 5.83 -3.74 9.44
CA LEU A 246 6.65 -3.94 8.24
C LEU A 246 6.35 -5.29 7.62
N ALA A 247 6.09 -5.31 6.31
CA ALA A 247 6.06 -6.52 5.49
C ALA A 247 7.16 -6.45 4.43
N GLU A 248 8.11 -7.39 4.49
CA GLU A 248 9.09 -7.62 3.44
C GLU A 248 8.40 -8.35 2.27
N LEU A 249 8.55 -7.85 1.04
CA LEU A 249 7.94 -8.41 -0.16
C LEU A 249 8.90 -9.32 -0.94
N GLY A 250 10.01 -9.73 -0.32
CA GLY A 250 10.99 -10.64 -0.88
C GLY A 250 10.37 -11.94 -1.42
N ALA A 251 11.02 -12.54 -2.41
CA ALA A 251 10.44 -13.63 -3.20
C ALA A 251 9.85 -14.81 -2.37
N PRO A 252 10.49 -15.29 -1.28
CA PRO A 252 9.90 -16.32 -0.42
C PRO A 252 8.59 -15.90 0.24
N HIS A 253 8.56 -14.75 0.91
CA HIS A 253 7.35 -14.20 1.56
C HIS A 253 6.22 -13.95 0.56
N ARG A 254 6.60 -13.48 -0.64
CA ARG A 254 5.68 -13.22 -1.73
C ARG A 254 5.04 -14.48 -2.30
N LEU A 255 5.81 -15.56 -2.48
CA LEU A 255 5.26 -16.86 -2.91
C LEU A 255 4.27 -17.41 -1.88
N GLU A 256 4.59 -17.33 -0.59
CA GLU A 256 3.69 -17.78 0.47
C GLU A 256 2.39 -16.96 0.49
N TRP A 257 2.50 -15.64 0.37
CA TRP A 257 1.34 -14.78 0.26
C TRP A 257 0.49 -15.11 -0.97
N LEU A 258 1.12 -15.28 -2.14
CA LEU A 258 0.44 -15.65 -3.38
C LEU A 258 -0.32 -16.97 -3.22
N LYS A 259 0.29 -18.00 -2.62
CA LYS A 259 -0.38 -19.28 -2.34
C LYS A 259 -1.62 -19.08 -1.47
N ARG A 260 -1.50 -18.36 -0.35
CA ARG A 260 -2.62 -18.09 0.55
C ARG A 260 -3.74 -17.31 -0.16
N ARG A 261 -3.39 -16.35 -1.01
CA ARG A 261 -4.35 -15.53 -1.75
C ARG A 261 -5.04 -16.30 -2.87
N ILE A 262 -4.31 -17.11 -3.63
CA ILE A 262 -4.87 -18.02 -4.64
C ILE A 262 -5.90 -18.94 -3.98
N SER A 263 -5.54 -19.58 -2.86
CA SER A 263 -6.48 -20.44 -2.11
C SER A 263 -7.74 -19.68 -1.66
N ALA A 264 -7.59 -18.44 -1.15
CA ALA A 264 -8.73 -17.64 -0.70
C ALA A 264 -9.64 -17.20 -1.86
N VAL A 265 -9.08 -16.79 -3.01
CA VAL A 265 -9.84 -16.39 -4.19
C VAL A 265 -10.50 -17.60 -4.85
N PHE A 266 -9.83 -18.75 -4.86
CA PHE A 266 -10.40 -20.01 -5.33
C PHE A 266 -11.62 -20.41 -4.48
N ALA A 267 -11.51 -20.37 -3.15
CA ALA A 267 -12.65 -20.62 -2.26
C ALA A 267 -13.80 -19.62 -2.47
N GLU A 268 -13.50 -18.33 -2.71
CA GLU A 268 -14.52 -17.34 -3.06
C GLU A 268 -15.23 -17.70 -4.38
N LYS A 269 -14.47 -18.08 -5.41
CA LYS A 269 -14.99 -18.50 -6.72
C LYS A 269 -15.90 -19.72 -6.59
N GLU A 270 -15.48 -20.75 -5.86
CA GLU A 270 -16.28 -21.96 -5.64
C GLU A 270 -17.62 -21.65 -4.98
N ARG A 271 -17.62 -20.79 -3.95
CA ARG A 271 -18.86 -20.34 -3.30
C ARG A 271 -19.78 -19.58 -4.25
N LEU A 272 -19.23 -18.75 -5.14
CA LEU A 272 -20.00 -17.99 -6.14
C LEU A 272 -20.56 -18.90 -7.24
N ASN A 273 -19.79 -19.89 -7.68
CA ASN A 273 -20.27 -20.91 -8.63
C ASN A 273 -21.45 -21.69 -8.04
N ALA A 274 -21.32 -22.19 -6.80
CA ALA A 274 -22.40 -22.89 -6.12
C ALA A 274 -23.64 -21.99 -5.91
N ALA A 275 -23.45 -20.71 -5.57
CA ALA A 275 -24.55 -19.76 -5.46
C ALA A 275 -25.25 -19.50 -6.80
N MET A 276 -24.49 -19.45 -7.90
CA MET A 276 -24.99 -19.26 -9.26
C MET A 276 -25.80 -20.48 -9.72
N GLU A 277 -25.30 -21.70 -9.52
CA GLU A 277 -26.04 -22.94 -9.81
C GLU A 277 -27.37 -22.99 -9.05
N ASN A 278 -27.33 -22.71 -7.75
CA ASN A 278 -28.52 -22.64 -6.89
C ASN A 278 -29.51 -21.53 -7.30
N TRP A 279 -29.04 -20.44 -7.91
CA TRP A 279 -29.88 -19.37 -8.42
C TRP A 279 -30.60 -19.80 -9.70
N TYR A 280 -29.87 -20.36 -10.67
CA TYR A 280 -30.47 -20.81 -11.93
C TYR A 280 -31.35 -22.05 -11.78
N GLY A 281 -31.18 -22.84 -10.71
CA GLY A 281 -32.12 -23.89 -10.34
C GLY A 281 -33.48 -23.38 -9.82
N ARG A 282 -33.60 -22.09 -9.46
CA ARG A 282 -34.80 -21.49 -8.84
C ARG A 282 -35.33 -20.25 -9.55
N SER A 283 -34.55 -19.66 -10.46
CA SER A 283 -34.85 -18.38 -11.11
C SER A 283 -34.34 -18.37 -12.55
N ALA A 284 -35.13 -17.80 -13.45
CA ALA A 284 -34.72 -17.54 -14.84
C ALA A 284 -33.97 -16.20 -15.01
N GLY A 285 -33.91 -15.37 -13.96
CA GLY A 285 -33.23 -14.07 -14.00
C GLY A 285 -31.70 -14.19 -13.98
N ARG A 286 -31.00 -13.11 -14.35
CA ARG A 286 -29.53 -13.06 -14.29
C ARG A 286 -29.03 -13.20 -12.84
N PHE A 287 -27.98 -14.00 -12.63
CA PHE A 287 -27.35 -14.16 -11.31
C PHE A 287 -26.88 -12.80 -10.74
N PRO A 288 -27.35 -12.38 -9.56
CA PRO A 288 -27.05 -11.05 -9.01
C PRO A 288 -25.57 -10.79 -8.74
N GLU A 289 -24.79 -11.81 -8.36
CA GLU A 289 -23.35 -11.65 -8.04
C GLU A 289 -22.44 -11.99 -9.24
N TYR A 290 -22.95 -11.99 -10.47
CA TYR A 290 -22.17 -12.36 -11.66
C TYR A 290 -20.91 -11.50 -11.84
N ALA A 291 -21.00 -10.19 -11.64
CA ALA A 291 -19.84 -9.28 -11.71
C ALA A 291 -18.74 -9.63 -10.69
N ARG A 292 -19.13 -10.14 -9.52
CA ARG A 292 -18.19 -10.59 -8.49
C ARG A 292 -17.48 -11.88 -8.88
N LEU A 293 -18.19 -12.80 -9.52
CA LEU A 293 -17.62 -14.02 -10.09
C LEU A 293 -16.60 -13.69 -11.19
N GLU A 294 -16.92 -12.77 -12.10
CA GLU A 294 -15.97 -12.29 -13.11
C GLU A 294 -14.72 -11.65 -12.48
N SER A 295 -14.89 -10.78 -11.47
CA SER A 295 -13.76 -10.21 -10.74
C SER A 295 -12.91 -11.30 -10.08
N ALA A 296 -13.52 -12.31 -9.45
CA ALA A 296 -12.79 -13.43 -8.85
C ALA A 296 -11.97 -14.20 -9.90
N ASN A 297 -12.53 -14.46 -11.08
CA ASN A 297 -11.80 -15.10 -12.18
C ASN A 297 -10.61 -14.26 -12.67
N ARG A 298 -10.80 -12.95 -12.90
CA ARG A 298 -9.71 -12.04 -13.30
C ARG A 298 -8.62 -11.96 -12.24
N ARG A 299 -8.98 -11.99 -10.96
CA ARG A 299 -8.04 -11.98 -9.83
C ARG A 299 -7.23 -13.28 -9.76
N LEU A 300 -7.91 -14.43 -9.85
CA LEU A 300 -7.24 -15.73 -9.83
C LEU A 300 -6.22 -15.84 -10.97
N SER A 301 -6.62 -15.46 -12.19
CA SER A 301 -5.71 -15.46 -13.35
C SER A 301 -4.48 -14.57 -13.15
N ARG A 302 -4.64 -13.36 -12.58
CA ARG A 302 -3.51 -12.48 -12.24
C ARG A 302 -2.59 -13.09 -11.19
N LEU A 303 -3.15 -13.65 -10.11
CA LEU A 303 -2.38 -14.25 -9.03
C LEU A 303 -1.60 -15.50 -9.50
N ASP A 304 -2.24 -16.36 -10.32
CA ASP A 304 -1.59 -17.54 -10.89
C ASP A 304 -0.44 -17.15 -11.82
N THR A 305 -0.63 -16.09 -12.62
CA THR A 305 0.41 -15.55 -13.51
C THR A 305 1.60 -15.01 -12.70
N ALA A 306 1.32 -14.24 -11.65
CA ALA A 306 2.35 -13.71 -10.76
C ALA A 306 3.11 -14.83 -10.02
N TYR A 307 2.39 -15.84 -9.53
CA TYR A 307 2.97 -17.01 -8.89
C TYR A 307 3.90 -17.76 -9.84
N LYS A 308 3.43 -18.08 -11.05
CA LYS A 308 4.23 -18.77 -12.05
C LYS A 308 5.49 -17.99 -12.41
N THR A 309 5.36 -16.70 -12.66
CA THR A 309 6.50 -15.83 -13.00
C THR A 309 7.56 -15.83 -11.90
N LEU A 310 7.13 -15.68 -10.64
CA LEU A 310 8.04 -15.65 -9.50
C LEU A 310 8.68 -17.03 -9.22
N TRP A 311 7.89 -18.09 -9.37
CA TRP A 311 8.37 -19.47 -9.25
C TRP A 311 9.42 -19.79 -10.32
N ASP A 312 9.16 -19.43 -11.57
CA ASP A 312 10.08 -19.65 -12.68
C ASP A 312 11.38 -18.85 -12.47
N ALA A 313 11.29 -17.61 -11.97
CA ALA A 313 12.47 -16.80 -11.65
C ALA A 313 13.33 -17.41 -10.53
N GLN A 314 12.73 -18.03 -9.51
CA GLN A 314 13.47 -18.72 -8.44
C GLN A 314 14.11 -20.04 -8.88
N ASN A 315 13.49 -20.73 -9.83
CA ASN A 315 13.91 -22.06 -10.28
C ASN A 315 14.70 -22.02 -11.60
N ALA A 316 14.93 -20.83 -12.18
CA ALA A 316 15.79 -20.67 -13.33
C ALA A 316 17.22 -21.11 -12.97
N LYS A 317 17.78 -22.05 -13.74
CA LYS A 317 19.19 -22.43 -13.61
C LYS A 317 20.07 -21.20 -13.89
N PRO A 318 21.21 -21.01 -13.18
CA PRO A 318 22.16 -19.98 -13.53
C PRO A 318 22.57 -20.15 -14.99
N ALA A 319 22.59 -19.05 -15.76
CA ALA A 319 23.11 -19.08 -17.12
C ALA A 319 24.55 -19.60 -17.09
N THR A 320 24.81 -20.69 -17.80
CA THR A 320 26.18 -21.18 -18.04
C THR A 320 26.87 -20.12 -18.88
N ILE A 321 27.83 -19.40 -18.30
CA ILE A 321 28.68 -18.47 -19.04
C ILE A 321 29.52 -19.31 -20.01
N PRO A 322 29.38 -19.17 -21.34
CA PRO A 322 30.24 -19.88 -22.27
C PRO A 322 31.62 -19.22 -22.27
N GLY A 323 32.65 -19.95 -21.87
CA GLY A 323 34.04 -19.67 -22.23
C GLY A 323 34.89 -18.95 -21.18
N THR A 324 35.26 -19.65 -20.11
CA THR A 324 36.61 -19.50 -19.55
C THR A 324 37.54 -20.41 -20.35
N PHE A 325 38.36 -19.83 -21.23
CA PHE A 325 39.47 -20.53 -21.85
C PHE A 325 40.42 -21.02 -20.75
N GLU A 326 40.52 -22.33 -20.57
CA GLU A 326 41.65 -22.93 -19.85
C GLU A 326 42.90 -22.81 -20.73
N PRO A 327 44.04 -22.34 -20.20
CA PRO A 327 45.30 -22.39 -20.94
C PRO A 327 45.75 -23.86 -21.00
N SER A 328 45.96 -24.36 -22.22
CA SER A 328 46.55 -25.69 -22.44
C SER A 328 48.03 -25.74 -21.98
N PRO A 329 48.51 -26.91 -21.55
CA PRO A 329 49.77 -27.09 -20.81
C PRO A 329 51.05 -26.78 -21.61
#